data_AF-A0A7S3RPL8-F1
#
_entry.id   AF-A0A7S3RPL8-F1
#
_cell.length_a   1.000
_cell.length_b   1.000
_cell.length_c   1.000
_cell.angle_alpha   90.00
_cell.angle_beta   90.00
_cell.angle_gamma   90.00
#
_symmetry.space_group_name_H-M   'P 1'
#
loop_
_entity.id
_entity.type
_entity.pdbx_description
1 polymer ?
#
loop_
_entity_poly.entity_id
_entity_poly.type
_entity_poly.pdbx_seq_one_letter_code
_entity_poly.pdbx_strand_id
1 'polypeptide(L)'
;AARPLAAAPCHLHAAPRARHASRRPPRYPSSFFLPPGATPAFYRAGFDGLLPSPFSAPPPDGSRAIHAHFNDGNRDEPAAYTSEDRCDVIVDLELPGDAAPRSRAGWHVWARRPFLDADRSPSWSRALYVPWLTAGRNVYANYSVLGRQPLMVMLHGSV
;
A
#
# COMPACT_ATOMS: atom_id res chain seq x y z
N ALA A 1 8.50 13.78 -23.53
CA ALA A 1 7.09 13.50 -23.89
C ALA A 1 6.40 12.90 -22.68
N ALA A 2 5.41 13.59 -22.12
CA ALA A 2 4.60 13.05 -21.03
C ALA A 2 3.76 11.89 -21.61
N ARG A 3 3.88 10.68 -21.04
CA ARG A 3 2.96 9.59 -21.39
C ARG A 3 1.58 10.03 -20.90
N PRO A 4 0.54 10.09 -21.76
CA PRO A 4 -0.82 10.27 -21.27
C PRO A 4 -1.15 9.13 -20.31
N LEU A 5 -1.97 9.41 -19.31
CA LEU A 5 -2.42 8.46 -18.28
C LEU A 5 -3.37 7.42 -18.89
N ALA A 6 -2.89 6.67 -19.89
CA ALA A 6 -3.63 5.60 -20.55
C ALA A 6 -3.33 4.30 -19.80
N ALA A 7 -4.33 3.81 -19.06
CA ALA A 7 -4.38 2.48 -18.47
C ALA A 7 -3.08 2.06 -17.73
N ALA A 8 -2.85 2.68 -16.57
CA ALA A 8 -1.69 2.44 -15.73
C ALA A 8 -1.94 1.30 -14.73
N PRO A 9 -1.17 0.20 -14.79
CA PRO A 9 -1.32 -0.88 -13.83
C PRO A 9 -0.63 -0.52 -12.51
N CYS A 10 -1.24 -0.95 -11.41
CA CYS A 10 -0.69 -1.11 -10.06
C CYS A 10 -0.85 0.07 -9.09
N HIS A 11 -1.79 -0.13 -8.18
CA HIS A 11 -1.97 0.52 -6.89
C HIS A 11 -1.70 -0.47 -5.73
N LEU A 12 -0.98 0.00 -4.71
CA LEU A 12 -0.93 -0.50 -3.33
C LEU A 12 0.12 -1.54 -2.90
N HIS A 13 0.94 -0.99 -2.00
CA HIS A 13 1.65 -1.60 -0.89
C HIS A 13 2.90 -2.42 -1.16
N ALA A 14 4.02 -1.77 -0.83
CA ALA A 14 5.03 -2.39 0.01
C ALA A 14 4.42 -2.70 1.38
N ALA A 15 4.59 -3.93 1.87
CA ALA A 15 4.77 -4.07 3.30
C ALA A 15 6.05 -3.32 3.73
N PRO A 16 6.14 -2.77 4.95
CA PRO A 16 7.40 -2.21 5.41
C PRO A 16 8.48 -3.31 5.39
N ARG A 17 9.71 -2.96 4.98
CA ARG A 17 10.89 -3.81 5.11
C ARG A 17 11.22 -4.02 6.59
N ALA A 18 10.48 -4.89 7.27
CA ALA A 18 10.87 -5.36 8.57
C ALA A 18 12.06 -6.31 8.41
N ARG A 19 13.19 -5.99 9.05
CA ARG A 19 14.38 -6.86 9.14
C ARG A 19 14.14 -8.17 9.90
N HIS A 20 12.91 -8.44 10.31
CA HIS A 20 12.52 -9.64 11.04
C HIS A 20 11.28 -10.24 10.40
N ALA A 21 11.43 -11.47 9.92
CA ALA A 21 10.40 -12.37 9.37
C ALA A 21 8.99 -11.98 9.83
N SER A 22 8.21 -11.39 8.93
CA SER A 22 7.01 -10.66 9.32
C SER A 22 5.84 -11.64 9.56
N ARG A 23 5.68 -12.13 10.80
CA ARG A 23 4.40 -12.73 11.28
C ARG A 23 3.30 -11.68 11.48
N ARG A 24 3.37 -10.54 10.82
CA ARG A 24 2.44 -9.42 11.00
C ARG A 24 1.52 -9.36 9.78
N PRO A 25 0.21 -9.15 9.99
CA PRO A 25 -0.71 -8.92 8.88
C PRO A 25 -0.22 -7.76 8.01
N PRO A 26 -0.46 -7.82 6.69
CA PRO A 26 -0.11 -6.73 5.82
C PRO A 26 -0.94 -5.49 6.18
N ARG A 27 -0.32 -4.31 6.09
CA ARG A 27 -0.89 -3.04 6.56
C ARG A 27 -1.30 -2.18 5.37
N TYR A 28 -2.46 -2.52 4.80
CA TYR A 28 -3.10 -1.75 3.75
C TYR A 28 -4.61 -1.61 4.03
N PRO A 29 -5.27 -0.53 3.56
CA PRO A 29 -6.71 -0.37 3.69
C PRO A 29 -7.49 -1.54 3.09
N SER A 30 -8.64 -1.92 3.68
CA SER A 30 -9.45 -3.03 3.16
C SER A 30 -10.17 -2.74 1.85
N SER A 31 -10.29 -1.46 1.46
CA SER A 31 -10.92 -1.03 0.21
C SER A 31 -10.23 0.21 -0.36
N PHE A 32 -10.33 0.36 -1.69
CA PHE A 32 -9.67 1.42 -2.44
C PHE A 32 -10.63 2.04 -3.44
N PHE A 33 -10.63 3.37 -3.49
CA PHE A 33 -11.28 4.13 -4.56
C PHE A 33 -10.23 4.45 -5.61
N LEU A 34 -10.24 3.69 -6.71
CA LEU A 34 -9.28 3.84 -7.79
C LEU A 34 -9.92 4.57 -8.97
N PRO A 35 -9.15 5.41 -9.70
CA PRO A 35 -9.64 6.00 -10.94
C PRO A 35 -9.89 4.90 -11.99
N PRO A 36 -10.74 5.16 -13.00
CA PRO A 36 -11.00 4.22 -14.09
C PRO A 36 -9.71 3.74 -14.77
N GLY A 37 -9.64 2.45 -15.07
CA GLY A 37 -8.49 1.85 -15.75
C GLY A 37 -7.27 1.58 -14.86
N ALA A 38 -7.36 1.87 -13.57
CA ALA A 38 -6.29 1.62 -12.63
C ALA A 38 -6.57 0.37 -11.78
N THR A 39 -5.55 -0.46 -11.59
CA THR A 39 -5.68 -1.77 -10.93
C THR A 39 -4.72 -1.87 -9.76
N PRO A 40 -5.10 -2.49 -8.64
CA PRO A 40 -4.18 -2.68 -7.54
C PRO A 40 -3.20 -3.84 -7.79
N ALA A 41 -1.95 -3.70 -7.35
CA ALA A 41 -0.97 -4.78 -7.28
C ALA A 41 0.11 -4.48 -6.23
N PHE A 42 0.70 -5.56 -5.72
CA PHE A 42 1.72 -5.52 -4.68
C PHE A 42 3.11 -5.66 -5.28
N TYR A 43 4.12 -5.10 -4.64
CA TYR A 43 5.53 -5.38 -4.95
C TYR A 43 6.25 -5.87 -3.70
N ARG A 44 7.34 -6.60 -3.89
CA ARG A 44 8.04 -7.25 -2.79
C ARG A 44 8.65 -6.22 -1.84
N ALA A 45 8.28 -6.29 -0.57
CA ALA A 45 8.75 -5.32 0.42
C ALA A 45 8.91 -5.85 1.86
N GLY A 46 9.07 -7.17 2.02
CA GLY A 46 9.42 -7.79 3.31
C GLY A 46 8.23 -8.34 4.09
N PHE A 47 7.07 -8.47 3.45
CA PHE A 47 6.03 -9.39 3.89
C PHE A 47 6.25 -10.76 3.26
N ASP A 48 6.30 -11.79 4.10
CA ASP A 48 6.60 -13.17 3.69
C ASP A 48 5.37 -14.10 3.83
N GLY A 49 4.16 -13.52 3.87
CA GLY A 49 2.90 -14.25 3.90
C GLY A 49 2.17 -14.24 2.56
N LEU A 50 1.01 -14.90 2.50
CA LEU A 50 0.17 -14.92 1.31
C LEU A 50 -0.58 -13.59 1.16
N LEU A 51 -0.50 -12.98 -0.02
CA LEU A 51 -1.21 -11.74 -0.36
C LEU A 51 -2.51 -12.04 -1.11
N PRO A 52 -3.52 -11.13 -1.04
CA PRO A 52 -4.69 -11.23 -1.89
C PRO A 52 -4.32 -11.18 -3.38
N SER A 53 -5.10 -11.89 -4.19
CA SER A 53 -4.99 -11.83 -5.65
C SER A 53 -6.22 -11.13 -6.26
N PRO A 54 -6.08 -10.51 -7.44
CA PRO A 54 -7.21 -10.01 -8.19
C PRO A 54 -8.22 -11.13 -8.48
N PHE A 55 -9.50 -10.80 -8.52
CA PHE A 55 -10.53 -11.75 -8.92
C PHE A 55 -10.28 -12.23 -10.35
N SER A 56 -10.25 -13.55 -10.53
CA SER A 56 -10.02 -14.20 -11.83
C SER A 56 -11.31 -14.43 -12.62
N ALA A 57 -12.47 -14.20 -12.01
CA ALA A 57 -13.79 -14.34 -12.62
C ALA A 57 -14.66 -13.11 -12.31
N PRO A 58 -15.58 -12.73 -13.22
CA PRO A 58 -16.53 -11.66 -12.96
C PRO A 58 -17.49 -12.04 -11.81
N PRO A 59 -18.13 -11.05 -11.16
CA PRO A 59 -19.20 -11.31 -10.22
C PRO A 59 -20.31 -12.16 -10.86
N PRO A 60 -20.87 -13.15 -10.14
CA PRO A 60 -20.67 -13.44 -8.72
C PRO A 60 -19.55 -14.44 -8.40
N ASP A 61 -18.85 -14.97 -9.41
CA ASP A 61 -17.98 -16.14 -9.24
C ASP A 61 -16.56 -15.79 -8.80
N GLY A 62 -16.17 -14.51 -8.87
CA GLY A 62 -14.87 -14.03 -8.42
C GLY A 62 -14.48 -14.48 -7.01
N SER A 63 -15.42 -14.45 -6.04
CA SER A 63 -15.15 -14.86 -4.66
C SER A 63 -15.13 -16.37 -4.43
N ARG A 64 -15.55 -17.16 -5.42
CA ARG A 64 -15.59 -18.64 -5.36
C ARG A 64 -14.47 -19.29 -6.15
N ALA A 65 -13.78 -18.52 -6.99
CA ALA A 65 -12.70 -19.04 -7.81
C ALA A 65 -11.54 -19.53 -6.93
N ILE A 66 -11.10 -20.77 -7.18
CA ILE A 66 -9.91 -21.31 -6.53
C ILE A 66 -8.69 -20.77 -7.28
N HIS A 67 -7.86 -20.01 -6.56
CA HIS A 67 -6.60 -19.51 -7.11
C HIS A 67 -5.51 -20.59 -7.03
N ALA A 68 -4.88 -20.90 -8.16
CA ALA A 68 -3.81 -21.91 -8.23
C ALA A 68 -2.59 -21.58 -7.35
N HIS A 69 -2.41 -20.31 -7.01
CA HIS A 69 -1.26 -19.79 -6.27
C HIS A 69 -1.56 -19.53 -4.79
N PHE A 70 -2.71 -19.98 -4.27
CA PHE A 70 -3.01 -19.92 -2.85
C PHE A 70 -2.56 -21.20 -2.16
N ASN A 71 -1.91 -21.04 -1.02
CA ASN A 71 -1.46 -22.15 -0.18
C ASN A 71 -2.12 -22.08 1.20
N ASP A 72 -2.28 -23.25 1.81
CA ASP A 72 -2.86 -23.52 3.12
C ASP A 72 -1.95 -23.13 4.30
N GLY A 73 -0.71 -22.70 4.02
CA GLY A 73 0.27 -22.30 5.02
C GLY A 73 0.46 -20.80 5.22
N ASN A 74 -0.33 -19.95 4.53
CA ASN A 74 -0.10 -18.50 4.45
C ASN A 74 1.38 -18.16 4.12
N ARG A 75 1.99 -18.95 3.24
CA ARG A 75 3.37 -18.76 2.80
C ARG A 75 3.43 -17.75 1.66
N ASP A 76 4.54 -17.03 1.59
CA ASP A 76 4.87 -16.15 0.47
C ASP A 76 4.67 -16.82 -0.89
N GLU A 77 4.09 -16.07 -1.83
CA GLU A 77 3.83 -16.50 -3.19
C GLU A 77 4.39 -15.48 -4.19
N PRO A 78 5.47 -15.81 -4.93
CA PRO A 78 6.08 -14.92 -5.90
C PRO A 78 5.12 -14.40 -6.99
N ALA A 79 4.12 -15.18 -7.38
CA ALA A 79 3.13 -14.78 -8.40
C ALA A 79 2.21 -13.62 -7.94
N ALA A 80 2.16 -13.32 -6.64
CA ALA A 80 1.35 -12.22 -6.11
C ALA A 80 2.00 -10.84 -6.30
N TYR A 81 3.25 -10.77 -6.78
CA TYR A 81 3.99 -9.52 -6.91
C TYR A 81 4.14 -9.07 -8.37
N THR A 82 4.12 -7.75 -8.55
CA THR A 82 4.59 -7.06 -9.75
C THR A 82 5.96 -6.42 -9.49
N SER A 83 6.62 -6.00 -10.57
CA SER A 83 7.85 -5.23 -10.48
C SER A 83 7.54 -3.74 -10.28
N GLU A 84 8.33 -3.07 -9.45
CA GLU A 84 8.11 -1.66 -9.08
C GLU A 84 8.13 -0.71 -10.29
N ASP A 85 8.92 -1.05 -11.31
CA ASP A 85 9.06 -0.30 -12.56
C ASP A 85 7.77 -0.25 -13.40
N ARG A 86 6.82 -1.16 -13.14
CA ARG A 86 5.50 -1.19 -13.79
C ARG A 86 4.48 -0.26 -13.12
N CYS A 87 4.78 0.27 -11.94
CA CYS A 87 3.88 1.15 -11.20
C CYS A 87 4.09 2.62 -11.57
N ASP A 88 3.01 3.38 -11.75
CA ASP A 88 3.05 4.84 -11.92
C ASP A 88 2.89 5.60 -10.59
N VAL A 89 2.21 4.97 -9.62
CA VAL A 89 1.94 5.51 -8.29
C VAL A 89 2.22 4.43 -7.24
N ILE A 90 2.92 4.79 -6.17
CA ILE A 90 3.15 3.92 -5.01
C ILE A 90 2.38 4.47 -3.81
N VAL A 91 1.76 3.57 -3.06
CA VAL A 91 1.31 3.84 -1.70
C VAL A 91 2.18 3.01 -0.75
N ASP A 92 2.85 3.68 0.17
CA ASP A 92 3.78 3.06 1.12
C ASP A 92 3.48 3.51 2.55
N LEU A 93 3.80 2.68 3.54
CA LEU A 93 3.63 3.00 4.96
C LEU A 93 4.98 3.33 5.59
N GLU A 94 5.14 4.57 6.02
CA GLU A 94 6.33 5.08 6.69
C GLU A 94 6.19 4.94 8.22
N LEU A 95 6.59 3.80 8.80
CA LEU A 95 6.61 3.67 10.27
C LEU A 95 7.83 4.43 10.84
N PRO A 96 7.69 5.16 11.96
CA PRO A 96 8.84 5.78 12.59
C PRO A 96 9.89 4.72 12.98
N GLY A 97 11.16 4.96 12.62
CA GLY A 97 12.25 3.99 12.78
C GLY A 97 12.55 3.16 11.52
N ASP A 98 11.62 3.10 10.56
CA ASP A 98 11.98 2.68 9.21
C ASP A 98 12.89 3.75 8.61
N ALA A 99 13.82 3.34 7.74
CA ALA A 99 14.46 4.30 6.86
C ALA A 99 13.32 4.97 6.09
N ALA A 100 13.00 6.22 6.43
CA ALA A 100 12.00 7.00 5.70
C ALA A 100 12.25 6.83 4.20
N PRO A 101 11.24 6.91 3.33
CA PRO A 101 11.38 6.69 1.88
C PRO A 101 12.20 7.78 1.17
N ARG A 102 13.06 8.48 1.94
CA ARG A 102 14.15 9.35 1.54
C ARG A 102 14.80 8.76 0.30
N SER A 103 14.40 9.36 -0.82
CA SER A 103 14.83 9.06 -2.18
C SER A 103 14.75 7.59 -2.57
N ARG A 104 13.55 7.07 -2.72
CA ARG A 104 13.36 6.04 -3.75
C ARG A 104 13.68 6.73 -5.08
N ALA A 105 14.86 6.43 -5.66
CA ALA A 105 15.36 7.16 -6.82
C ALA A 105 14.30 7.20 -7.94
N GLY A 106 13.97 8.40 -8.43
CA GLY A 106 12.92 8.58 -9.44
C GLY A 106 11.47 8.64 -8.93
N TRP A 107 11.25 8.68 -7.61
CA TRP A 107 9.91 8.86 -7.02
C TRP A 107 9.81 10.14 -6.20
N HIS A 108 8.64 10.77 -6.28
CA HIS A 108 8.31 12.03 -5.62
C HIS A 108 7.09 11.85 -4.72
N VAL A 109 7.18 12.29 -3.46
CA VAL A 109 6.04 12.26 -2.54
C VAL A 109 5.01 13.29 -2.96
N TRP A 110 3.79 12.84 -3.25
CA TRP A 110 2.64 13.67 -3.61
C TRP A 110 1.78 14.04 -2.40
N ALA A 111 1.57 13.08 -1.50
CA ALA A 111 0.71 13.30 -0.33
C ALA A 111 1.09 12.36 0.82
N ARG A 112 0.75 12.80 2.04
CA ARG A 112 0.80 11.98 3.26
C ARG A 112 -0.57 11.91 3.92
N ARG A 113 -0.89 10.78 4.54
CA ARG A 113 -2.08 10.58 5.37
C ARG A 113 -1.70 9.87 6.67
N PRO A 114 -2.24 10.29 7.83
CA PRO A 114 -1.90 9.69 9.10
C PRO A 114 -2.35 8.22 9.15
N PHE A 115 -1.49 7.34 9.66
CA PHE A 115 -1.77 5.95 9.96
C PHE A 115 -1.57 5.70 11.45
N LEU A 116 -2.55 5.10 12.12
CA LEU A 116 -2.45 4.79 13.54
C LEU A 116 -1.49 3.61 13.75
N ASP A 117 -0.35 3.85 14.40
CA ASP A 117 0.59 2.78 14.72
C ASP A 117 0.11 2.03 15.97
N ALA A 118 -0.55 0.90 15.71
CA ALA A 118 -1.11 0.04 16.73
C ALA A 118 -0.08 -0.49 17.73
N ASP A 119 1.16 -0.73 17.31
CA ASP A 119 2.18 -1.36 18.16
C ASP A 119 2.76 -0.36 19.16
N ARG A 120 2.73 0.92 18.82
CA ARG A 120 3.23 2.01 19.67
C ARG A 120 2.14 2.81 20.37
N SER A 121 0.90 2.35 20.27
CA SER A 121 -0.26 3.02 20.87
C SER A 121 -0.97 2.09 21.86
N PRO A 122 -1.37 2.58 23.05
CA PRO A 122 -2.14 1.80 24.01
C PRO A 122 -3.42 1.22 23.39
N SER A 123 -3.77 -0.03 23.73
CA SER A 123 -4.93 -0.71 23.14
C SER A 123 -6.25 0.04 23.35
N TRP A 124 -6.48 0.55 24.55
CA TRP A 124 -7.73 1.23 24.92
C TRP A 124 -7.88 2.60 24.25
N SER A 125 -6.78 3.33 23.98
CA SER A 125 -6.84 4.64 23.32
C SER A 125 -7.10 4.53 21.81
N ARG A 126 -6.99 3.33 21.25
CA ARG A 126 -7.30 3.02 19.85
C ARG A 126 -8.71 2.48 19.63
N ALA A 127 -9.34 1.96 20.67
CA ALA A 127 -10.69 1.39 20.58
C ALA A 127 -11.74 2.47 20.36
N LEU A 128 -11.58 3.65 20.97
CA LEU A 128 -12.52 4.77 20.91
C LEU A 128 -11.79 6.10 20.77
N TYR A 129 -12.18 6.89 19.75
CA TYR A 129 -11.70 8.25 19.60
C TYR A 129 -12.46 9.20 20.52
N VAL A 130 -11.75 9.83 21.47
CA VAL A 130 -12.26 10.83 22.40
C VAL A 130 -11.29 12.00 22.39
N PRO A 131 -11.67 13.18 21.85
CA PRO A 131 -10.72 14.25 21.50
C PRO A 131 -9.79 14.69 22.62
N TRP A 132 -10.25 14.70 23.88
CA TRP A 132 -9.43 15.12 25.03
C TRP A 132 -8.81 13.96 25.83
N LEU A 133 -9.24 12.70 25.64
CA LEU A 133 -8.70 11.54 26.36
C LEU A 133 -7.69 10.75 25.53
N THR A 134 -8.01 10.48 24.26
CA THR A 134 -7.26 9.52 23.44
C THR A 134 -6.46 10.16 22.32
N ALA A 135 -6.82 11.37 21.88
CA ALA A 135 -6.15 12.02 20.73
C ALA A 135 -4.64 12.20 20.94
N GLY A 136 -4.19 12.54 22.16
CA GLY A 136 -2.77 12.74 22.47
C GLY A 136 -2.01 11.48 22.90
N ARG A 137 -2.68 10.31 22.98
CA ARG A 137 -2.07 9.06 23.48
C ARG A 137 -1.66 8.09 22.39
N ASN A 138 -2.11 8.33 21.16
CA ASN A 138 -1.85 7.48 20.03
C ASN A 138 -0.62 7.98 19.25
N VAL A 139 0.20 7.04 18.80
CA VAL A 139 1.33 7.29 17.91
C VAL A 139 0.87 7.09 16.47
N TYR A 140 1.20 8.05 15.62
CA TYR A 140 0.85 8.03 14.20
C TYR A 140 2.11 7.95 13.33
N ALA A 141 2.01 7.12 12.30
CA ALA A 141 2.88 7.02 11.14
C ALA A 141 2.22 7.70 9.93
N ASN A 142 2.81 7.60 8.75
CA ASN A 142 2.21 8.14 7.52
C ASN A 142 2.11 7.09 6.42
N TYR A 143 0.94 7.00 5.80
CA TYR A 143 0.87 6.54 4.42
C TYR A 143 1.37 7.64 3.50
N SER A 144 2.27 7.31 2.60
CA SER A 144 2.78 8.20 1.57
C SER A 144 2.35 7.73 0.19
N VAL A 145 1.83 8.68 -0.58
CA VAL A 145 1.55 8.50 -2.00
C VAL A 145 2.73 9.08 -2.76
N LEU A 146 3.37 8.27 -3.60
CA LEU A 146 4.50 8.65 -4.42
C LEU A 146 4.16 8.49 -5.90
N GLY A 147 4.68 9.36 -6.75
CA GLY A 147 4.60 9.18 -8.20
C GLY A 147 5.92 9.46 -8.91
N ARG A 148 5.98 9.10 -10.19
CA ARG A 148 7.21 9.19 -11.01
C ARG A 148 7.65 10.60 -11.38
N GLN A 149 6.76 11.57 -11.26
CA GLN A 149 7.01 12.96 -11.57
C GLN A 149 6.58 13.84 -10.40
N PRO A 150 7.14 15.05 -10.24
CA PRO A 150 6.66 16.00 -9.25
C PRO A 150 5.18 16.30 -9.44
N LEU A 151 4.42 16.43 -8.35
CA LEU A 151 2.97 16.68 -8.40
C LEU A 151 2.64 17.93 -9.23
N MET A 152 3.42 19.00 -9.11
CA MET A 152 3.22 20.22 -9.91
C MET A 152 3.31 19.97 -11.41
N VAL A 153 4.21 19.10 -11.88
CA VAL A 153 4.36 18.79 -13.30
C VAL A 153 3.13 18.05 -13.83
N MET A 154 2.58 17.12 -13.06
CA MET A 154 1.35 16.40 -13.40
C MET A 154 0.13 17.34 -13.50
N LEU A 155 0.04 18.33 -12.60
CA LEU A 155 -1.08 19.26 -12.57
C LEU A 155 -1.03 20.28 -13.71
N HIS A 156 0.16 20.70 -14.15
CA HIS A 156 0.31 21.72 -15.21
C HIS A 156 0.44 21.13 -16.62
N GLY A 157 0.74 19.83 -16.76
CA GLY A 157 0.84 19.15 -18.05
C GLY A 157 -0.49 18.59 -18.60
N SER A 158 -1.61 18.84 -17.91
CA SER A 158 -2.96 18.39 -18.29
C SER A 158 -3.80 19.46 -19.00
N VAL A 159 -3.16 20.52 -19.53
CA VAL A 159 -3.78 21.58 -20.36
C VAL A 159 -3.40 21.39 -21.82
#